data_AF-A0A7C3IPR2-F1
#
_entry.id   AF-A0A7C3IPR2-F1
#
_cell.length_a   1.000
_cell.length_b   1.000
_cell.length_c   1.000
_cell.angle_alpha   90.00
_cell.angle_beta   90.00
_cell.angle_gamma   90.00
#
_symmetry.space_group_name_H-M   'P 1'
#
loop_
_entity.id
_entity.type
_entity.pdbx_description
1 polymer ?
#
loop_
_entity_poly.entity_id
_entity_poly.type
_entity_poly.pdbx_seq_one_letter_code
_entity_poly.pdbx_strand_id
1 'polypeptide(L)'
;MTEQELDQFLESHQNIEWQHDHEAMLFRNINLPWYQEEDHRATRVTFQKLKELTPEELLLHINRGVDVECITRITGYFAKTKSFNPGKAGELKERYKPQL
;
A
#
# COMPACT_ATOMS: atom_id res chain seq x y z
N MET A 1 -11.01 -9.58 -11.62
CA MET A 1 -9.93 -9.29 -12.59
C MET A 1 -9.53 -10.53 -13.37
N THR A 2 -8.92 -10.32 -14.52
CA THR A 2 -8.28 -11.33 -15.36
C THR A 2 -6.89 -11.69 -14.83
N GLU A 3 -6.30 -12.78 -15.32
CA GLU A 3 -4.94 -13.19 -14.95
C GLU A 3 -3.90 -12.12 -15.37
N GLN A 4 -4.06 -11.53 -16.56
CA GLN A 4 -3.15 -10.48 -17.05
C GLN A 4 -3.19 -9.21 -16.17
N GLU A 5 -4.37 -8.81 -15.71
CA GLU A 5 -4.53 -7.67 -14.79
C GLU A 5 -3.87 -7.96 -13.43
N LEU A 6 -3.96 -9.20 -12.96
CA LEU A 6 -3.32 -9.63 -11.72
C LEU A 6 -1.79 -9.63 -11.86
N ASP A 7 -1.26 -10.15 -12.96
CA ASP A 7 0.20 -10.16 -13.21
C ASP A 7 0.75 -8.72 -13.27
N GLN A 8 0.08 -7.83 -14.01
CA GLN A 8 0.46 -6.42 -14.07
C GLN A 8 0.37 -5.73 -12.71
N PHE A 9 -0.62 -6.09 -11.89
CA PHE A 9 -0.75 -5.59 -10.53
C PHE A 9 0.45 -6.00 -9.66
N LEU A 10 0.85 -7.28 -9.73
CA LEU A 10 1.98 -7.81 -8.96
C LEU A 10 3.31 -7.21 -9.41
N GLU A 11 3.51 -7.00 -10.71
CA GLU A 11 4.71 -6.33 -11.24
C GLU A 11 4.83 -4.87 -10.81
N SER A 12 3.68 -4.16 -10.75
CA SER A 12 3.65 -2.74 -10.37
C SER A 12 3.77 -2.50 -8.86
N HIS A 13 3.51 -3.51 -8.02
CA HIS A 13 3.54 -3.41 -6.57
C HIS A 13 4.56 -4.37 -5.95
N GLN A 14 5.85 -4.09 -6.16
CA GLN A 14 6.97 -4.91 -5.65
C GLN A 14 7.02 -5.06 -4.12
N ASN A 15 6.28 -4.23 -3.39
CA ASN A 15 6.12 -4.32 -1.95
C ASN A 15 5.04 -5.32 -1.50
N ILE A 16 4.37 -6.00 -2.42
CA ILE A 16 3.35 -7.00 -2.11
C ILE A 16 3.94 -8.39 -2.36
N GLU A 17 4.20 -9.11 -1.26
CA GLU A 17 4.48 -10.53 -1.29
C GLU A 17 3.17 -11.31 -1.44
N TRP A 18 3.22 -12.43 -2.16
CA TRP A 18 2.04 -13.26 -2.36
C TRP A 18 2.40 -14.74 -2.37
N GLN A 19 1.41 -15.57 -2.03
CA GLN A 19 1.52 -17.01 -2.06
C GLN A 19 0.21 -17.62 -2.53
N HIS A 20 0.31 -18.74 -3.24
CA HIS A 20 -0.84 -19.57 -3.61
C HIS A 20 -1.12 -20.62 -2.54
N ASP A 21 -2.40 -20.75 -2.19
CA ASP A 21 -2.96 -21.84 -1.38
C ASP A 21 -4.01 -22.60 -2.23
N HIS A 22 -4.55 -23.69 -1.71
CA HIS A 22 -5.45 -24.60 -2.43
C HIS A 22 -6.68 -23.90 -3.04
N GLU A 23 -7.27 -22.93 -2.34
CA GLU A 23 -8.52 -22.26 -2.77
C GLU A 23 -8.42 -20.72 -2.80
N ALA A 24 -7.26 -20.17 -2.47
CA ALA A 24 -7.09 -18.74 -2.28
C ALA A 24 -5.65 -18.29 -2.58
N MET A 25 -5.49 -16.99 -2.79
CA MET A 25 -4.19 -16.32 -2.71
C MET A 25 -4.07 -15.59 -1.37
N LEU A 26 -2.86 -15.60 -0.85
CA LEU A 26 -2.44 -14.87 0.33
C LEU A 26 -1.59 -13.70 -0.12
N PHE A 27 -1.87 -12.50 0.40
CA PHE A 27 -1.15 -11.28 0.06
C PHE A 27 -0.63 -10.58 1.32
N ARG A 28 0.58 -10.04 1.27
CA ARG A 28 1.23 -9.32 2.37
C ARG A 28 1.91 -8.08 1.83
N ASN A 29 1.56 -6.90 2.33
CA ASN A 29 2.29 -5.67 2.02
C ASN A 29 3.42 -5.46 3.03
N ILE A 30 4.66 -5.69 2.61
CA ILE A 30 5.84 -5.66 3.51
C ILE A 30 6.12 -4.28 4.11
N ASN A 31 5.55 -3.21 3.53
CA ASN A 31 5.74 -1.84 4.02
C ASN A 31 4.79 -1.47 5.17
N LEU A 32 3.75 -2.27 5.44
CA LEU A 32 2.77 -1.95 6.49
C LEU A 32 3.11 -2.66 7.81
N PRO A 33 3.11 -1.93 8.96
CA PRO A 33 3.45 -2.51 10.27
C PRO A 33 2.61 -3.73 10.64
N TRP A 34 1.32 -3.73 10.25
CA TRP A 34 0.40 -4.83 10.52
C TRP A 34 0.93 -6.20 10.05
N TYR A 35 1.69 -6.22 8.95
CA TYR A 35 2.27 -7.41 8.36
C TYR A 35 3.69 -7.73 8.86
N GLN A 36 4.35 -6.80 9.55
CA GLN A 36 5.72 -6.98 10.06
C GLN A 36 5.76 -7.61 11.46
N GLU A 37 4.68 -7.45 12.24
CA GLU A 37 4.61 -7.94 13.62
C GLU A 37 4.55 -9.48 13.73
N GLU A 38 3.94 -10.15 12.74
CA GLU A 38 3.79 -11.60 12.71
C GLU A 38 3.92 -12.10 11.27
N ASP A 39 4.83 -13.05 11.04
CA ASP A 39 5.14 -13.58 9.70
C ASP A 39 3.97 -14.33 9.03
N HIS A 40 2.96 -14.73 9.79
CA HIS A 40 1.79 -15.45 9.27
C HIS A 40 0.62 -14.54 8.89
N ARG A 41 0.71 -13.23 9.13
CA ARG A 41 -0.37 -12.31 8.78
C ARG A 41 -0.37 -12.10 7.26
N ALA A 42 -1.49 -12.46 6.64
CA ALA A 42 -1.74 -12.24 5.22
C ALA A 42 -3.22 -11.94 4.98
N THR A 43 -3.51 -11.14 3.95
CA THR A 43 -4.86 -10.99 3.44
C THR A 43 -5.16 -12.16 2.52
N ARG A 44 -6.13 -12.99 2.92
CA ARG A 44 -6.60 -14.13 2.14
C ARG A 44 -7.74 -13.72 1.22
N VAL A 45 -7.59 -13.96 -0.07
CA VAL A 45 -8.61 -13.70 -1.09
C VAL A 45 -8.85 -14.97 -1.91
N THR A 46 -10.09 -15.47 -1.94
CA THR A 46 -10.44 -16.66 -2.71
C THR A 46 -10.40 -16.38 -4.21
N PHE A 47 -10.18 -17.41 -5.04
CA PHE A 47 -10.15 -17.23 -6.50
C PHE A 47 -11.46 -16.71 -7.08
N GLN A 48 -12.59 -17.11 -6.50
CA GLN A 48 -13.89 -16.57 -6.88
C GLN A 48 -13.95 -15.06 -6.63
N LYS A 49 -13.47 -14.61 -5.46
CA LYS A 49 -13.46 -13.19 -5.12
C LYS A 49 -12.47 -12.39 -5.97
N LEU A 50 -11.29 -12.94 -6.27
CA LEU A 50 -10.32 -12.30 -7.17
C LEU A 50 -10.90 -11.99 -8.55
N LYS A 51 -11.75 -12.89 -9.08
CA LYS A 51 -12.41 -12.66 -10.37
C LYS A 51 -13.38 -11.48 -10.33
N GLU A 52 -13.99 -11.20 -9.19
CA GLU A 52 -14.92 -10.09 -9.01
C GLU A 52 -14.25 -8.74 -8.72
N LEU A 53 -13.05 -8.75 -8.13
CA LEU A 53 -12.34 -7.54 -7.71
C LEU A 53 -11.61 -6.86 -8.88
N THR A 54 -11.50 -5.53 -8.82
CA THR A 54 -10.50 -4.79 -9.62
C THR A 54 -9.14 -4.75 -8.91
N PRO A 55 -8.03 -4.43 -9.62
CA PRO A 55 -6.71 -4.28 -9.01
C PRO A 55 -6.69 -3.24 -7.87
N GLU A 56 -7.43 -2.14 -8.01
CA GLU A 56 -7.53 -1.08 -6.99
C GLU A 56 -8.26 -1.56 -5.74
N GLU A 57 -9.34 -2.32 -5.91
CA GLU A 57 -10.08 -2.92 -4.79
C GLU A 57 -9.24 -3.97 -4.06
N LEU A 58 -8.45 -4.76 -4.82
CA LEU A 58 -7.50 -5.71 -4.23
C LEU A 58 -6.44 -4.98 -3.40
N LEU A 59 -5.86 -3.88 -3.92
CA LEU A 59 -4.90 -3.06 -3.17
C LEU A 59 -5.51 -2.52 -1.88
N LEU A 60 -6.75 -2.01 -1.94
CA LEU A 60 -7.46 -1.51 -0.77
C LEU A 60 -7.68 -2.62 0.27
N HIS A 61 -8.05 -3.82 -0.19
CA HIS A 61 -8.20 -5.00 0.66
C HIS A 61 -6.89 -5.38 1.35
N ILE A 62 -5.79 -5.46 0.60
CA ILE A 62 -4.44 -5.79 1.13
C ILE A 62 -3.99 -4.74 2.13
N ASN A 63 -4.20 -3.46 1.83
CA ASN A 63 -3.73 -2.36 2.67
C ASN A 63 -4.67 -2.07 3.84
N ARG A 64 -5.86 -2.69 3.88
CA ARG A 64 -6.88 -2.53 4.93
C ARG A 64 -7.25 -1.05 5.16
N GLY A 65 -7.14 -0.22 4.11
CA GLY A 65 -7.34 1.23 4.20
C GLY A 65 -6.27 2.00 4.99
N VAL A 66 -5.14 1.37 5.34
CA VAL A 66 -4.04 1.99 6.11
C VAL A 66 -3.03 2.70 5.21
N ASP A 67 -3.02 2.41 3.91
CA ASP A 67 -2.27 3.18 2.92
C ASP A 67 -2.99 4.51 2.62
N VAL A 68 -2.94 5.40 3.61
CA VAL A 68 -3.53 6.74 3.54
C VAL A 68 -2.51 7.74 3.01
N GLU A 69 -2.95 8.55 2.06
CA GLU A 69 -2.16 9.66 1.54
C GLU A 69 -1.84 10.66 2.66
N CYS A 70 -0.54 10.86 2.92
CA CYS A 70 -0.12 11.81 3.94
C CYS A 70 -0.31 13.25 3.45
N ILE A 71 -1.01 14.05 4.25
CA ILE A 71 -1.11 15.50 4.07
C ILE A 71 -0.18 16.20 5.06
N THR A 72 0.47 17.27 4.62
CA THR A 72 1.27 18.11 5.50
C THR A 72 1.02 19.58 5.21
N ARG A 73 1.23 20.43 6.22
CA ARG A 73 1.05 21.88 6.07
C ARG A 73 2.29 22.50 5.44
N ILE A 74 2.09 23.17 4.32
CA ILE A 74 3.01 24.16 3.76
C ILE A 74 2.55 25.55 4.25
N THR A 75 3.38 26.58 4.15
CA THR A 75 3.10 27.97 4.54
C THR A 75 1.65 28.41 4.22
N GLY A 76 0.76 28.26 5.21
CA GLY A 76 -0.65 28.65 5.12
C GLY A 76 -1.66 27.60 4.61
N TYR A 77 -1.26 26.46 4.03
CA TYR A 77 -2.21 25.50 3.43
C TYR A 77 -1.78 24.04 3.59
N PHE A 78 -2.75 23.10 3.54
CA PHE A 78 -2.48 21.67 3.53
C PHE A 78 -2.24 21.17 2.10
N ALA A 79 -1.25 20.31 1.94
CA ALA A 79 -0.91 19.72 0.66
C ALA A 79 -0.58 18.23 0.79
N LYS A 80 -0.98 17.47 -0.23
CA LYS A 80 -0.67 16.04 -0.36
C LYS A 80 0.82 15.85 -0.61
N THR A 81 1.47 15.05 0.22
CA THR A 81 2.93 14.80 0.13
C THR A 81 3.34 14.14 -1.19
N LYS A 82 2.47 13.31 -1.80
CA LYS A 82 2.72 12.69 -3.12
C LYS A 82 2.84 13.70 -4.27
N SER A 83 2.25 14.89 -4.12
CA SER A 83 2.32 15.96 -5.14
C SER A 83 3.57 16.83 -5.02
N PHE A 84 4.50 16.49 -4.13
CA PHE A 84 5.68 17.32 -3.86
C PHE A 84 6.79 16.96 -4.84
N ASN A 85 7.44 17.99 -5.38
CA ASN A 85 8.69 17.79 -6.10
C ASN A 85 9.83 17.44 -5.12
N PRO A 86 10.98 16.94 -5.60
CA PRO A 86 12.10 16.56 -4.73
C PRO A 86 12.58 17.68 -3.79
N GLY A 87 12.52 18.94 -4.24
CA GLY A 87 12.88 20.11 -3.41
C GLY A 87 11.96 20.27 -2.20
N LYS A 88 10.63 20.27 -2.41
CA LYS A 88 9.63 20.37 -1.34
C LYS A 88 9.69 19.18 -0.38
N ALA A 89 10.02 17.98 -0.88
CA ALA A 89 10.23 16.81 -0.02
C ALA A 89 11.48 16.95 0.86
N GLY A 90 12.55 17.58 0.34
CA GLY A 90 13.76 17.91 1.09
C GLY A 90 13.50 18.89 2.23
N GLU A 91 12.73 19.95 1.97
CA GLU A 91 12.38 20.96 2.98
C GLU A 91 11.71 20.36 4.22
N LEU A 92 10.95 19.27 4.10
CA LEU A 92 10.32 18.60 5.24
C LEU A 92 11.33 17.93 6.17
N LYS A 93 12.45 17.43 5.64
CA LYS A 93 13.50 16.77 6.43
C LYS A 93 14.23 17.77 7.33
N GLU A 94 14.36 19.00 6.86
CA GLU A 94 15.09 20.08 7.54
C GLU A 94 14.23 20.86 8.54
N ARG A 95 12.92 20.57 8.61
CA ARG A 95 12.06 21.21 9.61
C ARG A 95 12.49 20.81 11.01
N TYR A 96 12.61 21.82 11.86
CA TYR A 96 12.85 21.63 13.29
C TYR A 96 11.80 20.69 13.88
N LYS A 97 12.26 19.54 14.39
CA LYS A 97 11.44 18.60 15.16
C LYS A 97 11.69 18.89 16.64
N PRO A 98 10.76 19.54 17.36
CA PRO A 98 10.90 19.66 18.81
C PRO A 98 10.97 18.24 19.38
N GLN A 99 12.00 17.96 20.18
CA GLN A 99 12.10 16.72 20.92
C GLN A 99 10.99 16.76 21.99
N LEU A 100 10.04 15.82 21.89
CA LEU A 100 8.98 15.58 22.87
C LEU A 100 9.46 14.57 23.92
#